data_AF-A0A378NNS6-F1
#
_entry.id   AF-A0A378NNS6-F1
#
_cell.length_a   1.000
_cell.length_b   1.000
_cell.length_c   1.000
_cell.angle_alpha   90.00
_cell.angle_beta   90.00
_cell.angle_gamma   90.00
#
_symmetry.space_group_name_H-M   'P 1'
#
loop_
_entity.id
_entity.type
_entity.pdbx_description
1 polymer ?
#
loop_
_entity_poly.entity_id
_entity_poly.type
_entity_poly.pdbx_seq_one_letter_code
_entity_poly.pdbx_strand_id
1 'polypeptide(L)'
;MILSIPSKSSYFDFSISVNQIAKVSIKLLASNLVVAYPFLLAVALFFASMLLHSQAATTQALIPTVIVALGITPENTASVPIIVASFAAVSALFVLPTYPTLLGAVQMDDTGTSRIGKYVFNHPFFFPGVLTIIVSVALGFVFAPIML
;
A
#
# COMPACT_ATOMS: atom_id res chain seq x y z
N MET A 1 -53.01 -12.97 11.86
CA MET A 1 -51.56 -13.09 11.60
C MET A 1 -50.95 -11.71 11.81
N ILE A 2 -50.35 -11.46 12.97
CA ILE A 2 -49.73 -10.16 13.29
C ILE A 2 -48.31 -10.20 12.70
N LEU A 3 -48.01 -9.35 11.73
CA LEU A 3 -46.64 -9.13 11.28
C LEU A 3 -45.85 -8.54 12.44
N SER A 4 -44.97 -9.35 13.04
CA SER A 4 -44.02 -8.85 14.05
C SER A 4 -42.97 -8.00 13.32
N ILE A 5 -43.06 -6.69 13.52
CA ILE A 5 -42.07 -5.74 12.98
C ILE A 5 -40.78 -5.92 13.78
N PRO A 6 -39.62 -6.19 13.13
CA PRO A 6 -38.36 -6.40 13.83
C PRO A 6 -37.99 -5.21 14.73
N SER A 7 -37.34 -5.47 15.87
CA SER A 7 -36.91 -4.41 16.79
C SER A 7 -35.69 -3.65 16.24
N LYS A 8 -35.49 -2.40 16.67
CA LYS A 8 -34.30 -1.59 16.32
C LYS A 8 -32.96 -2.31 16.56
N SER A 9 -32.88 -3.17 17.60
CA SER A 9 -31.71 -4.00 17.89
C SER A 9 -31.46 -5.05 16.79
N SER A 10 -32.53 -5.66 16.28
CA SER A 10 -32.45 -6.67 15.22
C SER A 10 -31.93 -6.07 13.91
N TYR A 11 -32.29 -4.82 13.60
CA TYR A 11 -31.74 -4.09 12.45
C TYR A 11 -30.27 -3.72 12.62
N PHE A 12 -29.84 -3.42 13.85
CA PHE A 12 -28.45 -3.10 14.16
C PHE A 12 -27.55 -4.34 14.07
N ASP A 13 -27.98 -5.48 14.63
CA ASP A 13 -27.26 -6.75 14.54
C ASP A 13 -27.19 -7.28 13.09
N PHE A 14 -28.28 -7.13 12.32
CA PHE A 14 -28.28 -7.44 10.89
C PHE A 14 -27.32 -6.53 10.11
N SER A 15 -27.29 -5.23 10.41
CA SER A 15 -26.37 -4.28 9.77
C SER A 15 -24.90 -4.56 10.09
N ILE A 16 -24.59 -4.99 11.32
CA ILE A 16 -23.26 -5.45 11.71
C ILE A 16 -22.90 -6.71 10.92
N SER A 17 -23.79 -7.69 10.84
CA SER A 17 -23.57 -8.94 10.10
C SER A 17 -23.28 -8.69 8.62
N VAL A 18 -24.07 -7.86 7.95
CA VAL A 18 -23.85 -7.47 6.54
C VAL A 18 -22.52 -6.75 6.36
N ASN A 19 -22.16 -5.83 7.25
CA ASN A 19 -20.88 -5.13 7.20
C ASN A 19 -19.68 -6.06 7.44
N GLN A 20 -19.81 -7.06 8.31
CA GLN A 20 -18.77 -8.07 8.52
C GLN A 20 -18.62 -8.99 7.31
N ILE A 21 -19.73 -9.44 6.72
CA ILE A 21 -19.73 -10.24 5.48
C ILE A 21 -19.05 -9.46 4.35
N ALA A 22 -19.40 -8.18 4.17
CA ALA A 22 -18.77 -7.33 3.16
C ALA A 22 -17.26 -7.18 3.40
N LYS A 23 -16.82 -6.94 4.64
CA LYS A 23 -15.40 -6.87 5.00
C LYS A 23 -14.64 -8.17 4.71
N VAL A 24 -15.25 -9.32 5.01
CA VAL A 24 -14.64 -10.64 4.76
C VAL A 24 -14.49 -10.88 3.26
N SER A 25 -15.54 -10.63 2.47
CA SER A 25 -15.50 -10.81 1.01
C SER A 25 -14.46 -9.92 0.33
N ILE A 26 -14.33 -8.65 0.78
CA ILE A 26 -13.31 -7.73 0.24
C ILE A 26 -11.90 -8.22 0.57
N LYS A 27 -11.66 -8.69 1.80
CA LYS A 27 -10.35 -9.23 2.20
C LYS A 27 -9.97 -10.48 1.42
N LEU A 28 -10.91 -11.39 1.20
CA LEU A 28 -10.69 -12.60 0.41
C LEU A 28 -10.38 -12.27 -1.06
N LEU A 29 -11.15 -11.35 -1.66
CA LEU A 29 -10.87 -10.89 -3.02
C LEU A 29 -9.48 -10.26 -3.14
N ALA A 30 -9.13 -9.35 -2.21
CA ALA A 30 -7.82 -8.71 -2.20
C ALA A 30 -6.68 -9.71 -2.04
N SER A 31 -6.82 -10.69 -1.14
CA SER A 31 -5.83 -11.76 -0.95
C SER A 31 -5.64 -12.58 -2.23
N ASN A 32 -6.74 -13.03 -2.85
CA ASN A 32 -6.69 -13.80 -4.09
C ASN A 32 -6.00 -13.02 -5.23
N LEU A 33 -6.25 -11.72 -5.35
CA LEU A 33 -5.59 -10.88 -6.34
C LEU A 33 -4.09 -10.74 -6.10
N VAL A 34 -3.64 -10.60 -4.85
CA VAL A 34 -2.21 -10.52 -4.52
C VAL A 34 -1.53 -11.86 -4.77
N VAL A 35 -2.18 -12.99 -4.50
CA VAL A 35 -1.63 -14.31 -4.83
C VAL A 35 -1.52 -14.49 -6.35
N ALA A 36 -2.53 -14.09 -7.12
CA ALA A 36 -2.53 -14.20 -8.58
C ALA A 36 -1.57 -13.20 -9.26
N TYR A 37 -1.46 -11.99 -8.71
CA TYR A 37 -0.67 -10.88 -9.23
C TYR A 37 0.15 -10.22 -8.10
N PRO A 38 1.28 -10.82 -7.69
CA PRO A 38 2.06 -10.38 -6.51
C PRO A 38 2.48 -8.90 -6.53
N PHE A 39 2.76 -8.34 -7.71
CA PHE A 39 3.16 -6.94 -7.87
C PHE A 39 2.07 -5.94 -7.45
N LEU A 40 0.80 -6.35 -7.39
CA LEU A 40 -0.29 -5.47 -6.96
C LEU A 40 -0.13 -5.00 -5.51
N LEU A 41 0.55 -5.78 -4.66
CA LEU A 41 0.91 -5.34 -3.32
C LEU A 41 1.82 -4.10 -3.37
N ALA A 42 2.84 -4.10 -4.23
CA ALA A 42 3.72 -2.95 -4.42
C ALA A 42 2.94 -1.72 -4.91
N VAL A 43 1.99 -1.90 -5.84
CA VAL A 43 1.14 -0.80 -6.32
C VAL A 43 0.30 -0.22 -5.18
N ALA A 44 -0.32 -1.06 -4.34
CA ALA A 44 -1.09 -0.61 -3.19
C ALA A 44 -0.21 0.14 -2.18
N LEU A 45 0.99 -0.37 -1.88
CA LEU A 45 1.95 0.27 -0.97
C LEU A 45 2.47 1.60 -1.52
N PHE A 46 2.68 1.70 -2.83
CA PHE A 46 3.09 2.94 -3.50
C PHE A 46 2.06 4.06 -3.30
N PHE A 47 0.79 3.78 -3.60
CA PHE A 47 -0.27 4.77 -3.41
C PHE A 47 -0.51 5.09 -1.94
N ALA A 48 -0.48 4.10 -1.06
CA ALA A 48 -0.63 4.34 0.37
C ALA A 48 0.52 5.21 0.91
N SER A 49 1.76 4.95 0.53
CA SER A 49 2.93 5.76 0.92
C SER A 49 2.85 7.18 0.40
N MET A 50 2.45 7.34 -0.86
CA MET A 50 2.20 8.66 -1.46
C MET A 50 1.18 9.49 -0.67
N LEU A 51 0.12 8.85 -0.16
CA LEU A 51 -0.97 9.53 0.56
C LEU A 51 -0.71 9.73 2.05
N LEU A 52 0.01 8.81 2.68
CA LEU A 52 0.31 8.86 4.12
C LEU A 52 1.58 9.66 4.44
N HIS A 53 2.39 9.99 3.44
CA HIS A 53 3.66 10.73 3.58
C HIS A 53 4.59 10.11 4.64
N SER A 54 4.49 8.81 4.90
CA SER A 54 5.34 8.12 5.88
C SER A 54 5.53 6.65 5.53
N GLN A 55 6.79 6.25 5.34
CA GLN A 55 7.17 4.85 5.11
C GLN A 55 6.75 3.97 6.30
N ALA A 56 7.05 4.44 7.51
CA ALA A 56 6.76 3.73 8.75
C ALA A 56 5.25 3.62 8.98
N ALA A 57 4.49 4.70 8.81
CA ALA A 57 3.04 4.67 9.01
C ALA A 57 2.35 3.76 7.97
N THR A 58 2.79 3.82 6.70
CA THR A 58 2.29 2.93 5.65
C THR A 58 2.54 1.47 5.98
N THR A 59 3.77 1.16 6.41
CA THR A 59 4.18 -0.18 6.81
C THR A 59 3.33 -0.69 7.98
N GLN A 60 3.22 0.13 9.04
CA GLN A 60 2.45 -0.19 10.24
C GLN A 60 0.95 -0.38 9.94
N ALA A 61 0.39 0.40 9.02
CA ALA A 61 -1.02 0.31 8.66
C ALA A 61 -1.35 -0.92 7.81
N LEU A 62 -0.49 -1.26 6.84
CA LEU A 62 -0.84 -2.23 5.80
C LEU A 62 -0.22 -3.61 5.98
N ILE A 63 1.06 -3.69 6.33
CA ILE A 63 1.79 -4.98 6.35
C ILE A 63 1.16 -6.01 7.30
N PRO A 64 0.73 -5.67 8.54
CA PRO A 64 0.06 -6.64 9.42
C PRO A 64 -1.21 -7.22 8.81
N THR A 65 -2.00 -6.38 8.12
CA THR A 65 -3.23 -6.83 7.45
C THR A 65 -2.92 -7.75 6.28
N VAL A 66 -1.86 -7.47 5.52
CA VAL A 66 -1.41 -8.30 4.40
C VAL A 66 -0.90 -9.66 4.88
N ILE A 67 -0.12 -9.71 5.97
CA ILE A 67 0.35 -10.96 6.59
C ILE A 67 -0.83 -11.87 6.92
N VAL A 68 -1.84 -11.32 7.58
CA VAL A 68 -3.05 -12.08 7.94
C VAL A 68 -3.84 -12.50 6.69
N ALA A 69 -3.99 -11.61 5.71
CA ALA A 69 -4.74 -11.89 4.49
C ALA A 69 -4.10 -12.97 3.62
N LEU A 70 -2.76 -13.02 3.57
CA LEU A 70 -2.00 -14.02 2.83
C LEU A 70 -1.76 -15.32 3.61
N GLY A 71 -2.27 -15.41 4.84
CA GLY A 71 -2.13 -16.61 5.69
C GLY A 71 -0.67 -16.92 6.03
N ILE A 72 0.17 -15.89 6.16
CA ILE A 72 1.59 -16.07 6.50
C ILE A 72 1.70 -16.40 7.98
N THR A 73 2.30 -17.56 8.26
CA THR A 73 2.58 -18.04 9.63
C THR A 73 4.02 -18.55 9.68
N PRO A 74 4.58 -18.84 10.88
CA PRO A 74 5.90 -19.47 10.99
C PRO A 74 6.01 -20.79 10.19
N GLU A 75 4.90 -21.50 10.02
CA GLU A 75 4.81 -22.76 9.29
C GLU A 75 4.50 -22.57 7.79
N ASN A 76 3.96 -21.41 7.40
CA ASN A 76 3.59 -21.08 6.02
C ASN A 76 4.24 -19.77 5.56
N THR A 77 5.45 -19.87 5.03
CA THR A 77 6.28 -18.73 4.61
C THR A 77 6.26 -18.47 3.10
N ALA A 78 5.48 -19.23 2.31
CA ALA A 78 5.51 -19.18 0.85
C ALA A 78 5.25 -17.79 0.25
N SER A 79 4.45 -16.96 0.93
CA SER A 79 4.10 -15.60 0.48
C SER A 79 5.03 -14.51 1.04
N VAL A 80 6.02 -14.84 1.86
CA VAL A 80 6.98 -13.87 2.43
C VAL A 80 7.76 -13.11 1.35
N PRO A 81 8.26 -13.75 0.27
CA PRO A 81 8.96 -13.04 -0.79
C PRO A 81 8.13 -11.92 -1.43
N ILE A 82 6.80 -12.06 -1.49
CA ILE A 82 5.90 -11.03 -2.04
C ILE A 82 5.97 -9.74 -1.23
N ILE A 83 5.98 -9.86 0.10
CA ILE A 83 6.07 -8.71 1.01
C ILE A 83 7.45 -8.05 0.89
N VAL A 84 8.51 -8.85 0.93
CA VAL A 84 9.90 -8.36 0.86
C VAL A 84 10.15 -7.65 -0.47
N ALA A 85 9.75 -8.28 -1.59
CA ALA A 85 9.89 -7.69 -2.92
C ALA A 85 9.11 -6.38 -3.07
N SER A 86 7.91 -6.31 -2.49
CA SER A 86 7.04 -5.14 -2.61
C SER A 86 7.44 -3.99 -1.67
N PHE A 87 8.28 -4.25 -0.67
CA PHE A 87 8.55 -3.30 0.41
C PHE A 87 9.15 -1.98 -0.09
N ALA A 88 9.99 -1.99 -1.13
CA ALA A 88 10.57 -0.76 -1.69
C ALA A 88 9.50 0.28 -2.13
N ALA A 89 8.27 -0.14 -2.41
CA ALA A 89 7.18 0.76 -2.77
C ALA A 89 6.72 1.67 -1.62
N VAL A 90 7.02 1.35 -0.35
CA VAL A 90 6.70 2.24 0.77
C VAL A 90 7.52 3.54 0.79
N SER A 91 8.46 3.71 -0.15
CA SER A 91 9.30 4.90 -0.30
C SER A 91 8.74 5.96 -1.27
N ALA A 92 7.50 5.83 -1.74
CA ALA A 92 6.83 6.74 -2.70
C ALA A 92 6.46 8.13 -2.14
N LEU A 93 7.16 8.60 -1.10
CA LEU A 93 6.91 9.83 -0.35
C LEU A 93 7.09 11.09 -1.20
N PHE A 94 7.96 11.00 -2.20
CA PHE A 94 8.36 12.12 -3.08
C PHE A 94 7.37 12.36 -4.23
N VAL A 95 6.38 11.48 -4.44
CA VAL A 95 5.53 11.49 -5.65
C VAL A 95 4.61 12.70 -5.70
N LEU A 96 4.11 13.14 -4.54
CA LEU A 96 3.42 14.42 -4.41
C LEU A 96 4.42 15.47 -3.92
N PRO A 97 4.42 16.69 -4.49
CA PRO A 97 5.35 17.75 -4.12
C PRO A 97 4.94 18.46 -2.83
N THR A 98 4.56 17.68 -1.81
CA THR A 98 4.10 18.14 -0.49
C THR A 98 4.96 17.57 0.64
N TYR A 99 5.88 16.65 0.34
CA TYR A 99 6.73 16.03 1.36
C TYR A 99 7.82 17.02 1.84
N PRO A 100 7.97 17.26 3.15
CA PRO A 100 8.83 18.34 3.65
C PRO A 100 10.29 18.28 3.22
N THR A 101 10.88 17.08 3.11
CA THR A 101 12.28 16.95 2.71
C THR A 101 12.50 17.30 1.24
N LEU A 102 11.54 16.99 0.37
CA LEU A 102 11.57 17.38 -1.04
C LEU A 102 11.45 18.90 -1.17
N LEU A 103 10.52 19.51 -0.44
CA LEU A 103 10.34 20.97 -0.45
C LEU A 103 11.56 21.69 0.12
N GLY A 104 12.16 21.15 1.19
CA GLY A 104 13.43 21.63 1.72
C GLY A 104 14.56 21.55 0.69
N ALA A 105 14.68 20.44 -0.04
CA ALA A 105 15.69 20.29 -1.09
C ALA A 105 15.51 21.31 -2.24
N VAL A 106 14.27 21.60 -2.63
CA VAL A 106 13.97 22.66 -3.61
C VAL A 106 14.31 24.04 -3.09
N GLN A 107 14.03 24.33 -1.81
CA GLN A 107 14.32 25.63 -1.20
C GLN A 107 15.80 25.88 -0.96
N MET A 108 16.57 24.82 -0.70
CA MET A 108 18.02 24.89 -0.48
C MET A 108 18.83 24.89 -1.79
N ASP A 109 18.18 24.68 -2.94
CA ASP A 109 18.88 24.62 -4.23
C ASP A 109 19.10 26.02 -4.85
N ASP A 110 20.27 26.60 -4.59
CA ASP A 110 20.70 27.89 -5.15
C ASP A 110 21.00 27.83 -6.66
N THR A 111 21.17 26.64 -7.26
CA THR A 111 21.42 26.50 -8.71
C THR A 111 20.16 26.72 -9.54
N GLY A 112 18.99 26.59 -8.90
CA GLY A 112 17.69 26.68 -9.55
C GLY A 112 17.38 25.51 -10.49
N THR A 113 18.13 24.40 -10.40
CA THR A 113 17.87 23.18 -11.18
C THR A 113 16.72 22.35 -10.61
N SER A 114 16.39 22.55 -9.34
CA SER A 114 15.31 21.88 -8.62
C SER A 114 14.15 22.84 -8.41
N ARG A 115 13.09 22.69 -9.21
CA ARG A 115 11.90 23.53 -9.12
C ARG A 115 10.63 22.68 -9.19
N ILE A 116 9.59 23.12 -8.50
CA ILE A 116 8.23 22.57 -8.68
C ILE A 116 7.61 23.27 -9.89
N GLY A 117 7.24 22.48 -10.90
CA GLY A 117 6.60 22.96 -12.11
C GLY A 117 5.08 23.13 -11.98
N LYS A 118 4.43 23.38 -13.11
CA LYS A 118 2.98 23.67 -13.18
C LYS A 118 2.07 22.48 -12.80
N TYR A 119 2.53 21.25 -12.97
CA TYR A 119 1.75 20.04 -12.73
C TYR A 119 2.21 19.32 -11.47
N VAL A 120 1.31 18.57 -10.82
CA VAL A 120 1.59 17.84 -9.57
C VAL A 120 2.84 16.97 -9.69
N PHE A 121 2.99 16.23 -10.80
CA PHE A 121 4.13 15.33 -11.02
C PHE A 121 5.31 15.98 -11.75
N ASN A 122 5.27 17.30 -11.95
CA ASN A 122 6.34 18.03 -12.63
C ASN A 122 7.36 18.54 -11.60
N HIS A 123 8.23 17.66 -11.13
CA HIS A 123 9.36 17.99 -10.25
C HIS A 123 10.53 17.02 -10.50
N PRO A 124 11.79 17.42 -10.26
CA PRO A 124 12.98 16.67 -10.66
C PRO A 124 13.09 15.29 -10.00
N PHE A 125 12.47 15.11 -8.82
CA PHE A 125 12.51 13.87 -8.06
C PHE A 125 11.55 12.78 -8.58
N PHE A 126 10.55 13.14 -9.39
CA PHE A 126 9.48 12.21 -9.78
C PHE A 126 10.02 11.03 -10.59
N PHE A 127 10.64 11.32 -11.74
CA PHE A 127 11.10 10.28 -12.66
C PHE A 127 12.22 9.41 -12.07
N PRO A 128 13.31 9.97 -11.49
CA PRO A 128 14.35 9.16 -10.87
C PRO A 128 13.83 8.31 -9.72
N GLY A 129 12.96 8.87 -8.88
CA GLY A 129 12.40 8.17 -7.74
C GLY A 129 11.47 7.03 -8.15
N VAL A 130 10.53 7.28 -9.07
CA VAL A 130 9.61 6.24 -9.57
C VAL A 130 10.40 5.11 -10.23
N LEU A 131 11.38 5.45 -11.06
CA LEU A 131 12.24 4.46 -11.71
C LEU A 131 13.01 3.62 -10.68
N THR A 132 13.55 4.25 -9.64
CA THR A 132 14.25 3.55 -8.55
C THR A 132 13.34 2.55 -7.84
N ILE A 133 12.09 2.93 -7.55
CA ILE A 133 11.11 2.03 -6.93
C ILE A 133 10.79 0.86 -7.85
N ILE A 134 10.50 1.12 -9.14
CA ILE A 134 10.16 0.06 -10.10
C ILE A 134 11.30 -0.96 -10.21
N VAL A 135 12.55 -0.48 -10.36
CA VAL A 135 13.72 -1.36 -10.44
C VAL A 135 13.91 -2.12 -9.13
N SER A 136 13.80 -1.46 -7.98
CA SER A 136 13.97 -2.11 -6.67
C SER A 136 12.94 -3.21 -6.43
N VAL A 137 11.67 -2.96 -6.76
CA VAL A 137 10.59 -3.96 -6.66
C VAL A 137 10.82 -5.11 -7.63
N ALA A 138 11.19 -4.82 -8.88
CA ALA A 138 11.48 -5.86 -9.87
C ALA A 138 12.64 -6.76 -9.43
N LEU A 139 13.74 -6.17 -8.96
CA LEU A 139 14.87 -6.92 -8.42
C LEU A 139 14.46 -7.69 -7.16
N GLY A 140 13.61 -7.12 -6.31
CA GLY A 140 13.05 -7.79 -5.14
C GLY A 140 12.31 -9.08 -5.52
N PHE A 141 11.50 -9.06 -6.58
CA PHE A 141 10.79 -10.25 -7.06
C PHE A 141 11.72 -11.29 -7.70
N VAL A 142 12.89 -10.89 -8.19
CA VAL A 142 13.91 -11.81 -8.70
C VAL A 142 14.72 -12.44 -7.55
N PHE A 143 15.20 -11.63 -6.60
CA PHE A 143 16.15 -12.09 -5.58
C PHE A 143 15.50 -12.65 -4.32
N ALA A 144 14.34 -12.12 -3.88
CA ALA A 144 13.72 -12.58 -2.63
C ALA A 144 13.40 -14.10 -2.63
N PRO A 145 12.88 -14.71 -3.71
CA PRO A 145 12.65 -16.16 -3.76
C PRO A 145 13.93 -17.01 -3.81
N ILE A 146 15.09 -16.41 -4.12
CA ILE A 146 16.38 -17.11 -4.20
C ILE A 146 17.08 -17.11 -2.83
N MET A 147 16.85 -16.06 -2.04
CA MET A 147 17.57 -15.80 -0.79
C MET A 147 16.84 -16.28 0.48
N LEU A 148 15.52 -16.50 0.39
CA LEU A 148 14.63 -16.86 1.51
C LEU A 148 14.00 -18.24 1.29
#